data_AF-A0A550HEX4-F1
#
_entry.id   AF-A0A550HEX4-F1
#
_cell.length_a   1.000
_cell.length_b   1.000
_cell.length_c   1.000
_cell.angle_alpha   90.00
_cell.angle_beta   90.00
_cell.angle_gamma   90.00
#
_symmetry.space_group_name_H-M   'P 1'
#
loop_
_entity.id
_entity.type
_entity.pdbx_description
1 polymer ?
#
loop_
_entity_poly.entity_id
_entity_poly.type
_entity_poly.pdbx_seq_one_letter_code
_entity_poly.pdbx_strand_id
1 'polypeptide(L)'
;DSGSLFLGFLLAVLAIARQPQASNVFAVLGVPTILFLLPILDTALVAITRLMRGESPIKGGSDHTSHRLIAFGLNEKQAVLFLYGIALLSGVVAISIESVGYWLSLVLVPVFVLSLALVAAYLGNIKILVGDENLVPSRSIFSRLLVMLTYKRRVFETGLDMVLISISLYLAFFIYYSLNFSYELLLIFLKYLILAFFTTLSSFFIFGVYRSVWKFIGLSEVLRYLLAVLASMVLLIISSILILPESQIEPVIVLLFSIFLFLGVLSTRFSFRMLDMASVQLRYNMPLFGWPKPQRWNRDQGTKPQRVLIAGAGQRGELTLRWLQMNPEGSYKPVGFVDEDPFLIGREIHGIEVLGQINQVLELVEKYRIDGILLTKDDYTKKVYESILKECLQWGCWIRILRFDFELFQ
;
A
#
# COMPACT_ATOMS: atom_id res chain seq x y z
N ASP A 1 28.40 6.96 -20.29
CA ASP A 1 28.49 8.16 -19.43
C ASP A 1 28.48 9.51 -20.16
N SER A 2 29.14 9.68 -21.31
CA SER A 2 29.20 10.99 -21.96
C SER A 2 27.83 11.56 -22.38
N GLY A 3 26.89 10.72 -22.80
CA GLY A 3 25.54 11.14 -23.20
C GLY A 3 24.64 11.53 -22.03
N SER A 4 24.70 10.80 -20.90
CA SER A 4 23.88 11.10 -19.72
C SER A 4 24.37 12.35 -18.99
N LEU A 5 25.68 12.58 -18.92
CA LEU A 5 26.26 13.81 -18.37
C LEU A 5 25.88 15.04 -19.21
N PHE A 6 25.94 14.93 -20.54
CA PHE A 6 25.54 16.01 -21.43
C PHE A 6 24.04 16.35 -21.29
N LEU A 7 23.17 15.32 -21.29
CA LEU A 7 21.72 15.53 -21.08
C LEU A 7 21.40 16.14 -19.72
N GLY A 8 22.06 15.67 -18.65
CA GLY A 8 21.90 16.23 -17.31
C GLY A 8 22.35 17.68 -17.23
N PHE A 9 23.50 18.01 -17.81
CA PHE A 9 24.00 19.39 -17.90
C PHE A 9 23.05 20.28 -18.68
N LEU A 10 22.58 19.85 -19.85
CA LEU A 10 21.64 20.61 -20.67
C LEU A 10 20.35 20.90 -19.92
N LEU A 11 19.77 19.89 -19.26
CA LEU A 11 18.56 20.07 -18.46
C LEU A 11 18.79 21.06 -17.31
N ALA A 12 19.93 20.99 -16.63
CA ALA A 12 20.26 21.91 -15.55
C ALA A 12 20.40 23.34 -16.05
N VAL A 13 21.08 23.54 -17.19
CA VAL A 13 21.20 24.86 -17.84
C VAL A 13 19.83 25.38 -18.24
N LEU A 14 18.96 24.57 -18.85
CA LEU A 14 17.60 24.98 -19.22
C LEU A 14 16.75 25.34 -18.00
N ALA A 15 16.87 24.60 -16.89
CA ALA A 15 16.17 24.90 -15.66
C ALA A 15 16.62 26.21 -15.00
N ILE A 16 17.90 26.58 -15.14
CA ILE A 16 18.46 27.86 -14.65
C ILE A 16 18.18 29.02 -15.62
N ALA A 17 18.27 28.77 -16.93
CA ALA A 17 18.04 29.77 -17.98
C ALA A 17 16.57 30.21 -18.05
N ARG A 18 15.67 29.42 -17.47
CA ARG A 18 14.30 29.83 -17.19
C ARG A 18 14.31 31.14 -16.41
N GLN A 19 13.66 32.16 -16.95
CA GLN A 19 13.40 33.41 -16.24
C GLN A 19 12.04 33.29 -15.54
N PRO A 20 12.00 33.01 -14.23
CA PRO A 20 10.73 32.90 -13.52
C PRO A 20 10.02 34.25 -13.54
N GLN A 21 8.78 34.28 -14.06
CA GLN A 21 7.98 35.51 -14.14
C GLN A 21 7.41 35.96 -12.78
N ALA A 22 7.89 35.43 -11.66
CA ALA A 22 7.33 35.69 -10.33
C ALA A 22 8.41 35.91 -9.27
N SER A 23 8.16 36.84 -8.34
CA SER A 23 8.85 37.00 -7.05
C SER A 23 8.64 35.82 -6.08
N ASN A 24 8.13 34.70 -6.59
CA ASN A 24 7.72 33.53 -5.82
C ASN A 24 8.88 32.54 -5.69
N VAL A 25 9.55 32.54 -4.53
CA VAL A 25 10.65 31.62 -4.21
C VAL A 25 10.28 30.14 -4.44
N PHE A 26 9.01 29.75 -4.26
CA PHE A 26 8.55 28.39 -4.53
C PHE A 26 8.45 28.08 -6.03
N ALA A 27 8.16 29.06 -6.89
CA ALA A 27 8.23 28.86 -8.34
C ALA A 27 9.68 28.81 -8.83
N VAL A 28 10.58 29.58 -8.20
CA VAL A 28 12.01 29.59 -8.52
C VAL A 28 12.67 28.26 -8.14
N LEU A 29 12.47 27.78 -6.92
CA LEU A 29 13.11 26.57 -6.40
C LEU A 29 12.28 25.30 -6.66
N GLY A 30 10.95 25.40 -6.57
CA GLY A 30 10.06 24.25 -6.66
C GLY A 30 9.96 23.68 -8.06
N VAL A 31 9.95 24.50 -9.11
CA VAL A 31 9.86 24.02 -10.49
C VAL A 31 11.07 23.18 -10.91
N PRO A 32 12.34 23.63 -10.71
CA PRO A 32 13.49 22.76 -10.92
C PRO A 32 13.44 21.49 -10.06
N THR A 33 13.07 21.62 -8.78
CA THR A 33 12.95 20.47 -7.87
C THR A 33 11.94 19.44 -8.38
N ILE A 34 10.80 19.89 -8.91
CA ILE A 34 9.73 19.04 -9.45
C ILE A 34 10.14 18.41 -10.79
N LEU A 35 10.77 19.19 -11.68
CA LEU A 35 11.28 18.68 -12.97
C LEU A 35 12.33 17.58 -12.77
N PHE A 36 13.23 17.75 -11.80
CA PHE A 36 14.26 16.77 -11.46
C PHE A 36 13.84 15.77 -10.38
N LEU A 37 12.56 15.76 -9.99
CA LEU A 37 12.13 15.01 -8.83
C LEU A 37 12.34 13.51 -8.98
N LEU A 38 12.15 12.96 -10.19
CA LEU A 38 12.39 11.55 -10.46
C LEU A 38 13.88 11.17 -10.29
N PRO A 39 14.85 11.85 -10.93
CA PRO A 39 16.28 11.65 -10.65
C PRO A 39 16.68 11.86 -9.18
N ILE A 40 16.14 12.90 -8.52
CA ILE A 40 16.43 13.19 -7.10
C ILE A 40 15.93 12.05 -6.23
N LEU A 41 14.71 11.57 -6.46
CA LEU A 41 14.09 10.51 -5.70
C LEU A 41 14.80 9.17 -5.93
N ASP A 42 15.19 8.87 -7.18
CA ASP A 42 15.94 7.65 -7.53
C ASP A 42 17.30 7.60 -6.84
N THR A 43 18.07 8.69 -6.92
CA THR A 43 19.37 8.81 -6.27
C THR A 43 19.26 8.82 -4.75
N ALA A 44 18.30 9.56 -4.18
CA ALA A 44 18.06 9.58 -2.74
C ALA A 44 17.64 8.21 -2.22
N LEU A 45 16.76 7.50 -2.92
CA LEU A 45 16.29 6.17 -2.52
C LEU A 45 17.44 5.16 -2.52
N VAL A 46 18.27 5.14 -3.56
CA VAL A 46 19.44 4.25 -3.62
C VAL A 46 20.46 4.61 -2.53
N ALA A 47 20.79 5.89 -2.38
CA ALA A 47 21.75 6.34 -1.37
C ALA A 47 21.27 6.03 0.05
N ILE A 48 20.03 6.35 0.40
CA ILE A 48 19.45 6.10 1.72
C ILE A 48 19.38 4.60 1.98
N THR A 49 18.87 3.79 1.05
CA THR A 49 18.72 2.34 1.27
C THR A 49 20.07 1.63 1.42
N ARG A 50 21.12 2.07 0.73
CA ARG A 50 22.49 1.54 0.89
C ARG A 50 23.12 1.96 2.21
N LEU A 51 23.01 3.23 2.59
CA LEU A 51 23.45 3.70 3.91
C LEU A 51 22.76 2.91 5.03
N MET A 52 21.48 2.59 4.88
CA MET A 52 20.74 1.76 5.83
C MET A 52 21.26 0.32 5.94
N ARG A 53 21.88 -0.22 4.89
CA ARG A 53 22.51 -1.56 4.86
C ARG A 53 23.98 -1.53 5.28
N GLY A 54 24.54 -0.35 5.55
CA GLY A 54 25.98 -0.18 5.80
C GLY A 54 26.82 -0.28 4.53
N GLU A 55 26.20 -0.18 3.36
CA GLU A 55 26.87 -0.21 2.06
C GLU A 55 27.25 1.20 1.61
N SER A 56 28.33 1.31 0.81
CA SER A 56 28.74 2.59 0.23
C SER A 56 27.73 3.07 -0.84
N PRO A 57 27.24 4.32 -0.77
CA PRO A 57 26.35 4.90 -1.79
C PRO A 57 26.97 4.98 -3.19
N ILE A 58 28.30 5.06 -3.25
CA ILE A 58 29.08 5.40 -4.46
C ILE A 58 29.34 4.17 -5.34
N LYS A 59 29.12 2.96 -4.82
CA LYS A 59 29.34 1.72 -5.58
C LYS A 59 28.24 1.56 -6.64
N GLY A 60 28.59 1.37 -7.92
CA GLY A 60 27.60 1.12 -8.97
C GLY A 60 26.79 -0.16 -8.71
N GLY A 61 25.48 -0.15 -8.98
CA GLY A 61 24.62 -1.33 -8.82
C GLY A 61 23.23 -1.15 -9.45
N SER A 62 22.50 -2.24 -9.61
CA SER A 62 21.19 -2.33 -10.29
C SER A 62 20.00 -2.06 -9.37
N ASP A 63 20.15 -1.22 -8.33
CA ASP A 63 19.11 -1.00 -7.31
C ASP A 63 18.21 0.22 -7.58
N HIS A 64 18.33 0.81 -8.77
CA HIS A 64 17.57 1.98 -9.20
C HIS A 64 16.08 1.65 -9.35
N THR A 65 15.25 2.69 -9.28
CA THR A 65 13.79 2.63 -9.39
C THR A 65 13.30 1.82 -10.59
N SER A 66 13.96 1.90 -11.75
CA SER A 66 13.65 1.08 -12.92
C SER A 66 13.76 -0.42 -12.65
N HIS A 67 14.84 -0.88 -12.02
CA HIS A 67 15.04 -2.27 -11.65
C HIS A 67 14.10 -2.70 -10.52
N ARG A 68 13.75 -1.82 -9.59
CA ARG A 68 12.74 -2.09 -8.55
C ARG A 68 11.35 -2.27 -9.13
N LEU A 69 10.99 -1.49 -10.15
CA LEU A 69 9.75 -1.64 -10.90
C LEU A 69 9.73 -2.97 -11.69
N ILE A 70 10.86 -3.40 -12.23
CA ILE A 70 10.97 -4.72 -12.86
C ILE A 70 10.84 -5.84 -11.82
N ALA A 71 11.51 -5.71 -10.66
CA ALA A 71 11.38 -6.63 -9.54
C ALA A 71 9.96 -6.68 -8.96
N PHE A 72 9.18 -5.60 -9.10
CA PHE A 72 7.75 -5.55 -8.77
C PHE A 72 6.89 -6.41 -9.72
N GLY A 73 7.42 -6.82 -10.88
CA GLY A 73 6.74 -7.64 -11.87
C GLY A 73 6.33 -6.89 -13.14
N LEU A 74 6.75 -5.63 -13.31
CA LEU A 74 6.62 -4.94 -14.60
C LEU A 74 7.68 -5.45 -15.57
N ASN A 75 7.33 -5.55 -16.85
CA ASN A 75 8.34 -5.77 -17.89
C ASN A 75 9.07 -4.43 -18.21
N GLU A 76 10.25 -4.51 -18.83
CA GLU A 76 11.12 -3.34 -19.06
C GLU A 76 10.39 -2.17 -19.73
N LYS A 77 9.56 -2.47 -20.74
CA LYS A 77 8.75 -1.47 -21.46
C LYS A 77 7.72 -0.79 -20.55
N GLN A 78 7.04 -1.54 -19.68
CA GLN A 78 6.09 -0.99 -18.71
C GLN A 78 6.80 -0.13 -17.67
N ALA A 79 7.98 -0.54 -17.19
CA ALA A 79 8.76 0.24 -16.24
C ALA A 79 9.17 1.60 -16.84
N VAL A 80 9.65 1.61 -18.09
CA VAL A 80 9.99 2.86 -18.80
C VAL A 80 8.76 3.75 -19.01
N LEU A 81 7.63 3.18 -19.45
CA LEU A 81 6.39 3.95 -19.65
C LEU A 81 5.88 4.56 -18.35
N PHE A 82 5.99 3.83 -17.23
CA PHE A 82 5.63 4.31 -15.91
C PHE A 82 6.48 5.51 -15.47
N LEU A 83 7.81 5.41 -15.66
CA LEU A 83 8.74 6.50 -15.36
C LEU A 83 8.47 7.74 -16.24
N TYR A 84 8.16 7.56 -17.53
CA TYR A 84 7.71 8.66 -18.39
C TYR A 84 6.40 9.28 -17.93
N GLY A 85 5.46 8.48 -17.43
CA GLY A 85 4.22 8.99 -16.83
C GLY A 85 4.47 9.90 -15.63
N ILE A 86 5.36 9.49 -14.72
CA ILE A 86 5.76 10.32 -13.57
C ILE A 86 6.45 11.61 -14.03
N ALA A 87 7.36 11.52 -15.01
CA ALA A 87 8.05 12.69 -15.54
C ALA A 87 7.09 13.69 -16.20
N LEU A 88 6.14 13.20 -17.01
CA LEU A 88 5.11 14.03 -17.64
C LEU A 88 4.21 14.70 -16.60
N LEU A 89 3.76 13.96 -15.59
CA LEU A 89 2.94 14.50 -14.51
C LEU A 89 3.70 15.57 -13.72
N SER A 90 4.98 15.34 -13.43
CA SER A 90 5.86 16.33 -12.78
C SER A 90 6.01 17.58 -13.64
N GLY A 91 6.15 17.44 -14.97
CA GLY A 91 6.19 18.57 -15.90
C GLY A 91 4.89 19.40 -15.91
N VAL A 92 3.73 18.74 -15.92
CA VAL A 92 2.42 19.42 -15.86
C VAL A 92 2.28 20.19 -14.53
N VAL A 93 2.68 19.60 -13.41
CA VAL A 93 2.64 20.25 -12.09
C VAL A 93 3.59 21.45 -12.05
N ALA A 94 4.80 21.31 -12.60
CA ALA A 94 5.78 22.38 -12.70
C ALA A 94 5.23 23.60 -13.48
N ILE A 95 4.65 23.38 -14.66
CA ILE A 95 4.02 24.44 -15.45
C ILE A 95 2.86 25.08 -14.69
N SER A 96 2.04 24.25 -14.03
CA SER A 96 0.88 24.73 -13.26
C SER A 96 1.31 25.68 -12.14
N ILE A 97 2.42 25.40 -11.44
CA ILE A 97 2.96 26.27 -10.38
C ILE A 97 3.34 27.66 -10.91
N GLU A 98 3.73 27.78 -12.18
CA GLU A 98 4.05 29.08 -12.78
C GLU A 98 2.82 29.94 -13.02
N SER A 99 1.69 29.29 -13.33
CA SER A 99 0.40 29.97 -13.56
C SER A 99 -0.33 30.34 -12.26
N VAL A 100 0.25 30.00 -11.10
CA VAL A 100 -0.42 29.96 -9.81
C VAL A 100 0.24 30.95 -8.83
N GLY A 101 -0.57 31.63 -8.02
CA GLY A 101 -0.10 32.60 -7.02
C GLY A 101 0.86 32.04 -5.97
N TYR A 102 1.62 32.93 -5.31
CA TYR A 102 2.62 32.57 -4.27
C TYR A 102 2.04 31.71 -3.15
N TRP A 103 0.98 32.19 -2.51
CA TRP A 103 0.33 31.50 -1.39
C TRP A 103 -0.17 30.11 -1.76
N LEU A 104 -0.55 29.96 -3.02
CA LEU A 104 -1.10 28.74 -3.56
C LEU A 104 0.01 27.69 -3.83
N SER A 105 1.18 28.16 -4.27
CA SER A 105 2.39 27.31 -4.41
C SER A 105 2.88 26.74 -3.08
N LEU A 106 2.69 27.49 -1.97
CA LEU A 106 3.12 27.10 -0.62
C LEU A 106 2.46 25.80 -0.12
N VAL A 107 1.25 25.50 -0.61
CA VAL A 107 0.52 24.27 -0.25
C VAL A 107 0.76 23.15 -1.26
N LEU A 108 0.72 23.47 -2.56
CA LEU A 108 0.86 22.47 -3.63
C LEU A 108 2.21 21.74 -3.59
N VAL A 109 3.30 22.48 -3.42
CA VAL A 109 4.66 21.90 -3.52
C VAL A 109 4.91 20.88 -2.40
N PRO A 110 4.68 21.18 -1.11
CA PRO A 110 4.87 20.19 -0.04
C PRO A 110 3.99 18.96 -0.20
N VAL A 111 2.74 19.12 -0.63
CA VAL A 111 1.81 18.01 -0.82
C VAL A 111 2.27 17.09 -1.95
N PHE A 112 2.72 17.66 -3.07
CA PHE A 112 3.26 16.90 -4.19
C PHE A 112 4.55 16.15 -3.79
N VAL A 113 5.50 16.84 -3.13
CA VAL A 113 6.74 16.22 -2.63
C VAL A 113 6.44 15.09 -1.63
N LEU A 114 5.50 15.30 -0.70
CA LEU A 114 5.09 14.28 0.27
C LEU A 114 4.47 13.07 -0.42
N SER A 115 3.61 13.28 -1.43
CA SER A 115 2.98 12.20 -2.19
C SER A 115 4.03 11.32 -2.89
N LEU A 116 5.04 11.91 -3.50
CA LEU A 116 6.11 11.19 -4.18
C LEU A 116 7.10 10.55 -3.20
N ALA A 117 7.40 11.19 -2.07
CA ALA A 117 8.20 10.59 -1.01
C ALA A 117 7.54 9.30 -0.45
N LEU A 118 6.22 9.29 -0.32
CA LEU A 118 5.47 8.09 0.05
C LEU A 118 5.60 7.00 -1.04
N VAL A 119 5.42 7.34 -2.31
CA VAL A 119 5.61 6.39 -3.43
C VAL A 119 7.04 5.82 -3.44
N ALA A 120 8.05 6.66 -3.22
CA ALA A 120 9.44 6.25 -3.10
C ALA A 120 9.63 5.26 -1.94
N ALA A 121 9.11 5.60 -0.76
CA ALA A 121 9.21 4.74 0.42
C ALA A 121 8.54 3.38 0.17
N TYR A 122 7.41 3.35 -0.52
CA TYR A 122 6.74 2.11 -0.93
C TYR A 122 7.64 1.25 -1.84
N LEU A 123 8.21 1.84 -2.90
CA LEU A 123 9.13 1.14 -3.81
C LEU A 123 10.44 0.72 -3.12
N GLY A 124 10.89 1.47 -2.13
CA GLY A 124 12.09 1.19 -1.33
C GLY A 124 12.03 -0.14 -0.58
N ASN A 125 10.83 -0.58 -0.19
CA ASN A 125 10.60 -1.81 0.57
C ASN A 125 10.45 -3.06 -0.29
N ILE A 126 10.36 -2.90 -1.61
CA ILE A 126 10.43 -4.04 -2.53
C ILE A 126 11.88 -4.55 -2.41
N LYS A 127 12.06 -5.64 -1.63
CA LYS A 127 13.33 -6.34 -1.55
C LYS A 127 13.65 -6.83 -2.96
N ILE A 128 14.60 -6.18 -3.61
CA ILE A 128 15.35 -6.84 -4.67
C ILE A 128 16.09 -7.97 -3.95
N LEU A 129 15.61 -9.19 -4.12
CA LEU A 129 16.31 -10.41 -3.73
C LEU A 129 17.55 -10.53 -4.62
N VAL A 130 18.54 -9.69 -4.39
CA VAL A 130 19.92 -10.00 -4.77
C VAL A 130 20.48 -10.76 -3.58
N GLY A 131 20.74 -12.05 -3.82
CA GLY A 131 21.07 -13.02 -2.78
C GLY A 131 22.25 -12.57 -1.93
N ASP A 132 21.97 -12.39 -0.64
CA ASP A 132 22.92 -12.76 0.40
C ASP A 132 22.14 -12.98 1.69
N GLU A 133 21.91 -14.25 2.04
CA GLU A 133 21.14 -14.65 3.22
C GLU A 133 21.86 -14.35 4.56
N ASN A 134 23.04 -13.73 4.52
CA ASN A 134 23.92 -13.59 5.69
C ASN A 134 24.07 -12.18 6.27
N LEU A 135 23.38 -11.16 5.74
CA LEU A 135 23.46 -9.79 6.29
C LEU A 135 22.38 -9.55 7.34
N VAL A 136 22.73 -9.81 8.60
CA VAL A 136 22.00 -9.35 9.79
C VAL A 136 21.79 -7.84 9.68
N PRO A 137 20.55 -7.31 9.64
CA PRO A 137 20.36 -5.87 9.47
C PRO A 137 20.85 -5.13 10.71
N SER A 138 21.78 -4.19 10.50
CA SER A 138 22.27 -3.26 11.52
C SER A 138 21.12 -2.50 12.18
N ARG A 139 21.14 -2.50 13.53
CA ARG A 139 20.09 -2.07 14.45
C ARG A 139 19.97 -0.53 14.56
N SER A 140 19.77 0.19 13.46
CA SER A 140 19.42 1.62 13.53
C SER A 140 17.95 1.82 13.97
N ILE A 141 17.70 2.80 14.84
CA ILE A 141 16.34 3.21 15.25
C ILE A 141 15.51 3.62 14.01
N PHE A 142 16.17 4.15 12.98
CA PHE A 142 15.55 4.63 11.76
C PHE A 142 15.23 3.52 10.75
N SER A 143 16.03 2.45 10.68
CA SER A 143 15.67 1.27 9.90
C SER A 143 14.46 0.58 10.52
N ARG A 144 14.37 0.57 11.86
CA ARG A 144 13.15 0.18 12.56
C ARG A 144 11.98 1.13 12.28
N LEU A 145 12.19 2.44 12.13
CA LEU A 145 11.12 3.40 11.84
C LEU A 145 10.60 3.27 10.40
N LEU A 146 11.48 3.16 9.40
CA LEU A 146 11.11 2.93 7.99
C LEU A 146 10.49 1.56 7.77
N VAL A 147 11.03 0.52 8.41
CA VAL A 147 10.38 -0.78 8.44
C VAL A 147 9.06 -0.67 9.19
N MET A 148 8.93 -0.02 10.36
CA MET A 148 7.64 0.17 11.06
C MET A 148 6.60 0.96 10.24
N LEU A 149 7.02 1.97 9.47
CA LEU A 149 6.15 2.74 8.57
C LEU A 149 5.63 1.87 7.41
N THR A 150 6.34 0.80 7.06
CA THR A 150 6.01 -0.07 5.92
C THR A 150 5.47 -1.44 6.33
N TYR A 151 5.79 -1.91 7.53
CA TYR A 151 5.41 -3.23 8.07
C TYR A 151 3.95 -3.27 8.53
N LYS A 152 3.27 -2.11 8.54
CA LYS A 152 1.82 -2.05 8.47
C LYS A 152 1.45 -1.27 7.21
N ARG A 153 1.04 -1.98 6.15
CA ARG A 153 0.29 -1.43 4.98
C ARG A 153 -0.66 -0.28 5.36
N ARG A 154 -1.25 -0.38 6.55
CA ARG A 154 -2.11 0.63 7.18
C ARG A 154 -1.48 1.99 7.45
N VAL A 155 -0.23 2.07 7.92
CA VAL A 155 0.43 3.35 8.21
C VAL A 155 0.72 4.10 6.91
N PHE A 156 1.14 3.37 5.89
CA PHE A 156 1.27 3.90 4.54
C PHE A 156 -0.08 4.38 3.96
N GLU A 157 -1.14 3.57 4.09
CA GLU A 157 -2.50 3.95 3.69
C GLU A 157 -2.99 5.22 4.42
N THR A 158 -2.72 5.34 5.72
CA THR A 158 -3.04 6.56 6.49
C THR A 158 -2.24 7.77 6.02
N GLY A 159 -0.94 7.62 5.77
CA GLY A 159 -0.10 8.70 5.25
C GLY A 159 -0.56 9.18 3.87
N LEU A 160 -0.95 8.25 3.00
CA LEU A 160 -1.53 8.56 1.69
C LEU A 160 -2.88 9.25 1.82
N ASP A 161 -3.71 8.85 2.78
CA ASP A 161 -4.98 9.52 3.04
C ASP A 161 -4.78 10.95 3.55
N MET A 162 -3.75 11.22 4.37
CA MET A 162 -3.40 12.60 4.75
C MET A 162 -3.04 13.46 3.53
N VAL A 163 -2.29 12.90 2.59
CA VAL A 163 -2.02 13.59 1.31
C VAL A 163 -3.31 13.84 0.55
N LEU A 164 -4.19 12.84 0.44
CA LEU A 164 -5.49 12.99 -0.23
C LEU A 164 -6.35 14.07 0.43
N ILE A 165 -6.49 14.07 1.76
CA ILE A 165 -7.23 15.08 2.51
C ILE A 165 -6.69 16.48 2.19
N SER A 166 -5.37 16.63 2.15
CA SER A 166 -4.72 17.90 1.80
C SER A 166 -5.05 18.35 0.38
N ILE A 167 -4.90 17.46 -0.60
CA ILE A 167 -5.19 17.75 -2.02
C ILE A 167 -6.67 18.08 -2.21
N SER A 168 -7.57 17.27 -1.65
CA SER A 168 -9.01 17.43 -1.80
C SER A 168 -9.49 18.75 -1.20
N LEU A 169 -8.98 19.14 -0.01
CA LEU A 169 -9.36 20.40 0.61
C LEU A 169 -8.80 21.58 -0.17
N TYR A 170 -7.56 21.45 -0.63
CA TYR A 170 -6.92 22.44 -1.47
C TYR A 170 -7.73 22.69 -2.76
N LEU A 171 -8.12 21.62 -3.47
CA LEU A 171 -8.94 21.72 -4.69
C LEU A 171 -10.31 22.36 -4.43
N ALA A 172 -10.92 22.08 -3.28
CA ALA A 172 -12.19 22.69 -2.91
C ALA A 172 -12.08 24.21 -2.74
N PHE A 173 -11.08 24.69 -2.00
CA PHE A 173 -10.83 26.14 -1.86
C PHE A 173 -10.42 26.76 -3.20
N PHE A 174 -9.59 26.07 -3.98
CA PHE A 174 -9.10 26.52 -5.28
C PHE A 174 -10.25 26.82 -6.24
N ILE A 175 -11.21 25.90 -6.36
CA ILE A 175 -12.38 26.05 -7.24
C ILE A 175 -13.32 27.11 -6.67
N TYR A 176 -13.56 27.12 -5.36
CA TYR A 176 -14.51 28.04 -4.75
C TYR A 176 -14.05 29.51 -4.87
N TYR A 177 -12.78 29.80 -4.59
CA TYR A 177 -12.24 31.17 -4.61
C TYR A 177 -11.65 31.60 -5.96
N SER A 178 -11.85 30.81 -7.03
CA SER A 178 -11.45 31.17 -8.39
C SER A 178 -9.99 31.64 -8.51
N LEU A 179 -9.04 30.88 -7.95
CA LEU A 179 -7.58 31.14 -7.99
C LEU A 179 -7.04 32.32 -7.15
N ASN A 180 -7.90 33.07 -6.46
CA ASN A 180 -7.47 34.23 -5.67
C ASN A 180 -7.22 33.84 -4.21
N PHE A 181 -6.01 33.38 -3.91
CA PHE A 181 -5.57 33.10 -2.54
C PHE A 181 -4.90 34.32 -1.90
N SER A 182 -5.58 34.91 -0.91
CA SER A 182 -4.99 35.89 0.00
C SER A 182 -4.29 35.22 1.17
N TYR A 183 -3.47 35.98 1.91
CA TYR A 183 -2.84 35.49 3.15
C TYR A 183 -3.87 35.10 4.22
N GLU A 184 -4.95 35.88 4.35
CA GLU A 184 -6.05 35.57 5.27
C GLU A 184 -6.71 34.24 4.89
N LEU A 185 -6.93 34.01 3.60
CA LEU A 185 -7.50 32.76 3.11
C LEU A 185 -6.58 31.57 3.37
N LEU A 186 -5.26 31.75 3.27
CA LEU A 186 -4.29 30.71 3.62
C LEU A 186 -4.39 30.32 5.11
N LEU A 187 -4.53 31.29 6.02
CA LEU A 187 -4.69 31.00 7.45
C LEU A 187 -6.00 30.24 7.72
N ILE A 188 -7.09 30.63 7.06
CA ILE A 188 -8.36 29.91 7.12
C ILE A 188 -8.18 28.48 6.60
N PHE A 189 -7.55 28.31 5.42
CA PHE A 189 -7.25 27.01 4.85
C PHE A 189 -6.45 26.11 5.81
N LEU A 190 -5.39 26.62 6.42
CA LEU A 190 -4.56 25.83 7.35
C LEU A 190 -5.34 25.38 8.60
N LYS A 191 -6.21 26.25 9.15
CA LYS A 191 -7.10 25.88 10.26
C LYS A 191 -8.06 24.76 9.86
N TYR A 192 -8.67 24.88 8.68
CA TYR A 192 -9.57 23.84 8.14
C TYR A 192 -8.84 22.55 7.77
N LEU A 193 -7.58 22.62 7.34
CA LEU A 193 -6.76 21.45 7.04
C LEU A 193 -6.51 20.61 8.30
N ILE A 194 -6.14 21.26 9.41
CA ILE A 194 -5.98 20.60 10.70
C ILE A 194 -7.29 19.93 11.11
N LEU A 195 -8.40 20.66 11.00
CA LEU A 195 -9.71 20.14 11.39
C LEU A 195 -10.18 18.99 10.50
N ALA A 196 -9.94 19.09 9.19
CA ALA A 196 -10.23 18.06 8.21
C ALA A 196 -9.44 16.80 8.52
N PHE A 197 -8.16 16.88 8.90
CA PHE A 197 -7.39 15.70 9.32
C PHE A 197 -8.04 14.98 10.49
N PHE A 198 -8.39 15.70 11.57
CA PHE A 198 -9.00 15.05 12.73
C PHE A 198 -10.35 14.41 12.38
N THR A 199 -11.25 15.15 11.73
CA THR A 199 -12.60 14.66 11.46
C THR A 199 -12.62 13.50 10.46
N THR A 200 -11.82 13.57 9.39
CA THR A 200 -11.75 12.51 8.38
C THR A 200 -11.06 11.26 8.89
N LEU A 201 -9.92 11.37 9.57
CA LEU A 201 -9.20 10.21 10.10
C LEU A 201 -10.02 9.50 11.18
N SER A 202 -10.70 10.25 12.05
CA SER A 202 -11.64 9.69 13.02
C SER A 202 -12.78 8.95 12.33
N SER A 203 -13.40 9.56 11.31
CA SER A 203 -14.46 8.90 10.54
C SER A 203 -13.96 7.62 9.86
N PHE A 204 -12.82 7.67 9.17
CA PHE A 204 -12.26 6.52 8.47
C PHE A 204 -11.90 5.38 9.42
N PHE A 205 -11.47 5.71 10.64
CA PHE A 205 -11.23 4.73 11.69
C PHE A 205 -12.53 4.07 12.18
N ILE A 206 -13.57 4.86 12.47
CA ILE A 206 -14.88 4.37 12.96
C ILE A 206 -15.55 3.47 11.93
N PHE A 207 -15.60 3.91 10.67
CA PHE A 207 -16.20 3.14 9.58
C PHE A 207 -15.32 1.98 9.10
N GLY A 208 -14.13 1.81 9.69
CA GLY A 208 -13.25 0.68 9.40
C GLY A 208 -12.72 0.69 7.97
N VAL A 209 -12.44 1.87 7.41
CA VAL A 209 -11.81 2.04 6.09
C VAL A 209 -10.45 1.31 6.07
N TYR A 210 -9.69 1.41 7.15
CA TYR A 210 -8.38 0.74 7.34
C TYR A 210 -8.46 -0.73 7.79
N ARG A 211 -9.68 -1.25 8.00
CA ARG A 211 -9.91 -2.65 8.41
C ARG A 211 -10.27 -3.55 7.22
N SER A 212 -10.47 -2.99 6.03
CA SER A 212 -10.94 -3.76 4.87
C SER A 212 -9.81 -4.56 4.21
N VAL A 213 -9.84 -5.88 4.36
CA VAL A 213 -8.95 -6.83 3.66
C VAL A 213 -9.81 -7.62 2.67
N TRP A 214 -10.28 -7.02 1.57
CA TRP A 214 -11.19 -7.74 0.68
C TRP A 214 -10.98 -7.58 -0.83
N LYS A 215 -11.19 -8.73 -1.46
CA LYS A 215 -10.68 -9.22 -2.74
C LYS A 215 -11.67 -9.06 -3.91
N PHE A 216 -12.74 -8.30 -3.71
CA PHE A 216 -13.73 -8.00 -4.75
C PHE A 216 -14.18 -6.55 -4.63
N ILE A 217 -14.30 -5.88 -5.78
CA ILE A 217 -14.96 -4.57 -5.90
C ILE A 217 -16.45 -4.80 -5.61
N GLY A 218 -16.82 -4.69 -4.34
CA GLY A 218 -18.21 -4.77 -3.91
C GLY A 218 -18.81 -3.37 -3.83
N LEU A 219 -20.09 -3.24 -4.19
CA LEU A 219 -20.91 -2.05 -3.87
C LEU A 219 -20.83 -1.69 -2.38
N SER A 220 -20.68 -2.70 -1.51
CA SER A 220 -20.54 -2.53 -0.07
C SER A 220 -19.33 -1.71 0.36
N GLU A 221 -18.23 -1.74 -0.39
CA GLU A 221 -17.03 -0.96 -0.07
C GLU A 221 -17.14 0.47 -0.53
N VAL A 222 -17.68 0.68 -1.74
CA VAL A 222 -18.01 2.03 -2.23
C VAL A 222 -18.96 2.71 -1.26
N LEU A 223 -19.98 1.99 -0.77
CA LEU A 223 -20.90 2.48 0.25
C LEU A 223 -20.18 2.79 1.57
N ARG A 224 -19.24 1.95 2.02
CA ARG A 224 -18.47 2.24 3.23
C ARG A 224 -17.64 3.51 3.09
N TYR A 225 -16.95 3.71 1.97
CA TYR A 225 -16.18 4.93 1.73
C TYR A 225 -17.10 6.15 1.63
N LEU A 226 -18.24 6.01 0.95
CA LEU A 226 -19.24 7.06 0.85
C LEU A 226 -19.75 7.47 2.24
N LEU A 227 -20.17 6.49 3.07
CA LEU A 227 -20.65 6.75 4.42
C LEU A 227 -19.56 7.37 5.31
N ALA A 228 -18.32 6.90 5.20
CA ALA A 228 -17.20 7.46 5.94
C ALA A 228 -16.92 8.93 5.55
N VAL A 229 -16.97 9.24 4.25
CA VAL A 229 -16.79 10.61 3.75
C VAL A 229 -17.96 11.50 4.17
N LEU A 230 -19.20 11.04 4.04
CA LEU A 230 -20.38 11.79 4.47
C LEU A 230 -20.36 12.06 5.99
N ALA A 231 -19.97 11.06 6.79
CA ALA A 231 -19.79 11.26 8.23
C ALA A 231 -18.68 12.28 8.53
N SER A 232 -17.57 12.24 7.78
CA SER A 232 -16.51 13.23 7.91
C SER A 232 -16.96 14.64 7.52
N MET A 233 -17.81 14.76 6.49
CA MET A 233 -18.40 16.03 6.04
C MET A 233 -19.23 16.65 7.16
N VAL A 234 -20.13 15.87 7.76
CA VAL A 234 -20.98 16.33 8.88
C VAL A 234 -20.13 16.73 10.08
N LEU A 235 -19.14 15.91 10.44
CA LEU A 235 -18.20 16.22 11.54
C LEU A 235 -17.40 17.49 11.26
N LEU A 236 -16.95 17.70 10.02
CA LEU A 236 -16.21 18.89 9.63
C LEU A 236 -17.10 20.15 9.71
N ILE A 237 -18.34 20.08 9.24
CA ILE A 237 -19.31 21.19 9.36
C ILE A 237 -19.54 21.53 10.84
N ILE A 238 -19.89 20.54 11.67
CA ILE A 238 -20.16 20.76 13.10
C ILE A 238 -18.92 21.35 13.80
N SER A 239 -17.76 20.72 13.62
CA SER A 239 -16.54 21.18 14.28
C SER A 239 -16.10 22.56 13.79
N SER A 240 -16.36 22.91 12.54
CA SER A 240 -16.05 24.24 12.01
C SER A 240 -16.91 25.33 12.64
N ILE A 241 -18.19 25.07 12.86
CA ILE A 241 -19.11 25.99 13.54
C ILE A 241 -18.71 26.19 15.01
N LEU A 242 -18.29 25.10 15.68
CA LEU A 242 -17.95 25.14 17.11
C LEU A 242 -16.58 25.78 17.40
N ILE A 243 -15.57 25.49 16.58
CA ILE A 243 -14.17 25.87 16.85
C ILE A 243 -13.78 27.14 16.09
N LEU A 244 -14.36 27.38 14.91
CA LEU A 244 -14.01 28.49 14.01
C LEU A 244 -15.23 29.37 13.66
N PRO A 245 -16.00 29.86 14.65
CA PRO A 245 -17.25 30.59 14.40
C PRO A 245 -17.06 31.87 13.57
N GLU A 246 -15.89 32.51 13.69
CA GLU A 246 -15.57 33.75 12.98
C GLU A 246 -15.19 33.54 11.51
N SER A 247 -14.81 32.33 11.11
CA SER A 247 -14.25 32.07 9.78
C SER A 247 -15.31 31.76 8.70
N GLN A 248 -16.61 31.87 9.04
CA GLN A 248 -17.80 31.62 8.20
C GLN A 248 -17.49 30.99 6.84
N ILE A 249 -17.15 29.69 6.83
CA ILE A 249 -16.94 28.97 5.59
C ILE A 249 -18.26 28.54 5.00
N GLU A 250 -18.32 28.73 3.70
CA GLU A 250 -19.45 28.37 2.88
C GLU A 250 -19.56 26.85 2.79
N PRO A 251 -20.72 26.26 3.14
CA PRO A 251 -20.92 24.80 3.15
C PRO A 251 -20.55 24.13 1.81
N VAL A 252 -20.59 24.90 0.72
CA VAL A 252 -20.16 24.49 -0.62
C VAL A 252 -18.70 24.02 -0.64
N ILE A 253 -17.79 24.66 0.12
CA ILE A 253 -16.38 24.25 0.20
C ILE A 253 -16.27 22.85 0.82
N VAL A 254 -17.02 22.60 1.89
CA VAL A 254 -17.02 21.29 2.58
C VAL A 254 -17.65 20.20 1.71
N LEU A 255 -18.66 20.55 0.91
CA LEU A 255 -19.25 19.66 -0.09
C LEU A 255 -18.23 19.30 -1.19
N LEU A 256 -17.58 20.29 -1.80
CA LEU A 256 -16.55 20.08 -2.83
C LEU A 256 -15.39 19.22 -2.29
N PHE A 257 -14.93 19.52 -1.08
CA PHE A 257 -13.92 18.72 -0.38
C PHE A 257 -14.34 17.26 -0.28
N SER A 258 -15.58 17.00 0.13
CA SER A 258 -16.10 15.64 0.31
C SER A 258 -16.19 14.89 -1.02
N ILE A 259 -16.58 15.56 -2.11
CA ILE A 259 -16.59 14.98 -3.46
C ILE A 259 -15.18 14.60 -3.89
N PHE A 260 -14.21 15.52 -3.77
CA PHE A 260 -12.82 15.22 -4.14
C PHE A 260 -12.20 14.14 -3.27
N LEU A 261 -12.49 14.13 -1.97
CA LEU A 261 -11.98 13.12 -1.06
C LEU A 261 -12.55 11.74 -1.42
N PHE A 262 -13.86 11.65 -1.69
CA PHE A 262 -14.49 10.40 -2.10
C PHE A 262 -13.89 9.85 -3.39
N LEU A 263 -13.73 10.71 -4.42
CA LEU A 263 -13.09 10.32 -5.68
C LEU A 263 -11.63 9.89 -5.46
N GLY A 264 -10.86 10.64 -4.67
CA GLY A 264 -9.46 10.33 -4.37
C GLY A 264 -9.28 9.01 -3.60
N VAL A 265 -10.13 8.75 -2.60
CA VAL A 265 -10.14 7.48 -1.86
C VAL A 265 -10.50 6.33 -2.80
N LEU A 266 -11.54 6.49 -3.62
CA LEU A 266 -11.93 5.48 -4.58
C LEU A 266 -10.80 5.18 -5.57
N SER A 267 -10.19 6.21 -6.16
CA SER A 267 -9.08 6.09 -7.11
C SER A 267 -7.88 5.39 -6.49
N THR A 268 -7.40 5.84 -5.34
CA THR A 268 -6.19 5.28 -4.72
C THR A 268 -6.38 3.85 -4.27
N ARG A 269 -7.54 3.51 -3.70
CA ARG A 269 -7.88 2.13 -3.31
C ARG A 269 -8.09 1.23 -4.52
N PHE A 270 -8.68 1.74 -5.60
CA PHE A 270 -8.78 1.03 -6.87
C PHE A 270 -7.40 0.79 -7.49
N SER A 271 -6.49 1.77 -7.46
CA SER A 271 -5.13 1.65 -7.98
C SER A 271 -4.33 0.57 -7.26
N PHE A 272 -4.33 0.52 -5.92
CA PHE A 272 -3.64 -0.55 -5.19
C PHE A 272 -4.21 -1.93 -5.51
N ARG A 273 -5.53 -2.03 -5.67
CA ARG A 273 -6.17 -3.29 -6.04
C ARG A 273 -5.90 -3.70 -7.48
N MET A 274 -5.86 -2.74 -8.41
CA MET A 274 -5.45 -3.03 -9.79
C MET A 274 -3.99 -3.46 -9.86
N LEU A 275 -3.10 -2.88 -9.05
CA LEU A 275 -1.71 -3.32 -8.97
C LEU A 275 -1.58 -4.72 -8.35
N ASP A 276 -2.32 -5.00 -7.27
CA ASP A 276 -2.41 -6.33 -6.66
C ASP A 276 -3.00 -7.36 -7.66
N MET A 277 -3.98 -6.96 -8.48
CA MET A 277 -4.61 -7.83 -9.48
C MET A 277 -3.74 -8.00 -10.74
N ALA A 278 -3.09 -6.94 -11.21
CA ALA A 278 -2.20 -6.94 -12.38
C ALA A 278 -0.91 -7.72 -12.09
N SER A 279 -0.33 -7.59 -10.89
CA SER A 279 0.83 -8.40 -10.49
C SER A 279 0.49 -9.89 -10.43
N VAL A 280 -0.72 -10.26 -9.97
CA VAL A 280 -1.21 -11.64 -10.03
C VAL A 280 -1.53 -12.06 -11.48
N GLN A 281 -2.08 -11.17 -12.30
CA GLN A 281 -2.49 -11.49 -13.66
C GLN A 281 -1.30 -11.66 -14.61
N LEU A 282 -0.30 -10.78 -14.54
CA LEU A 282 0.92 -10.84 -15.33
C LEU A 282 1.80 -12.03 -14.96
N ARG A 283 1.80 -12.43 -13.68
CA ARG A 283 2.62 -13.54 -13.17
C ARG A 283 2.01 -14.92 -13.38
N TYR A 284 0.70 -15.01 -13.66
CA TYR A 284 -0.02 -16.28 -13.77
C TYR A 284 -0.92 -16.41 -15.01
N ASN A 285 -0.83 -15.48 -15.98
CA ASN A 285 -1.60 -15.48 -17.23
C ASN A 285 -3.13 -15.71 -17.04
N MET A 286 -3.70 -15.09 -16.00
CA MET A 286 -5.12 -15.24 -15.65
C MET A 286 -6.05 -14.32 -16.47
N PRO A 287 -7.32 -14.71 -16.70
CA PRO A 287 -8.30 -13.87 -17.39
C PRO A 287 -8.71 -12.62 -16.58
N LEU A 288 -8.98 -11.53 -17.29
CA LEU A 288 -9.25 -10.17 -16.77
C LEU A 288 -10.55 -10.07 -15.95
N PHE A 289 -11.45 -11.04 -16.08
CA PHE A 289 -12.75 -11.07 -15.43
C PHE A 289 -13.11 -12.51 -15.04
N GLY A 290 -13.34 -12.74 -13.75
CA GLY A 290 -13.76 -14.03 -13.21
C GLY A 290 -12.62 -14.84 -12.63
N TRP A 291 -12.70 -15.09 -11.32
CA TRP A 291 -12.02 -16.25 -10.73
C TRP A 291 -12.58 -17.51 -11.40
N PRO A 292 -11.78 -18.57 -11.61
CA PRO A 292 -12.36 -19.88 -11.80
C PRO A 292 -13.35 -20.07 -10.65
N LYS A 293 -14.65 -20.19 -10.96
CA LYS A 293 -15.63 -20.55 -9.94
C LYS A 293 -15.05 -21.77 -9.22
N PRO A 294 -15.02 -21.80 -7.87
CA PRO A 294 -14.53 -22.98 -7.17
C PRO A 294 -15.29 -24.15 -7.76
N GLN A 295 -14.55 -25.01 -8.46
CA GLN A 295 -15.14 -26.14 -9.16
C GLN A 295 -15.89 -26.90 -8.09
N ARG A 296 -17.22 -26.98 -8.23
CA ARG A 296 -18.07 -27.70 -7.28
C ARG A 296 -17.40 -29.05 -7.09
N TRP A 297 -16.95 -29.33 -5.87
CA TRP A 297 -16.28 -30.58 -5.53
C TRP A 297 -17.15 -31.72 -6.04
N ASN A 298 -16.72 -32.34 -7.14
CA ASN A 298 -17.55 -33.29 -7.83
C ASN A 298 -17.59 -34.52 -6.92
N ARG A 299 -18.79 -34.85 -6.45
CA ARG A 299 -19.02 -35.87 -5.42
C ARG A 299 -18.79 -37.31 -5.94
N ASP A 300 -18.28 -37.42 -7.16
CA ASP A 300 -18.19 -38.66 -7.95
C ASP A 300 -16.89 -39.45 -7.76
N GLN A 301 -15.97 -38.99 -6.91
CA GLN A 301 -14.92 -39.87 -6.39
C GLN A 301 -15.29 -40.30 -4.98
N GLY A 302 -15.52 -41.61 -4.79
CA GLY A 302 -16.10 -42.22 -3.59
C GLY A 302 -15.32 -42.07 -2.27
N THR A 303 -14.40 -41.11 -2.15
CA THR A 303 -13.71 -40.75 -0.91
C THR A 303 -14.12 -39.35 -0.46
N LYS A 304 -14.56 -39.22 0.80
CA LYS A 304 -14.91 -37.93 1.39
C LYS A 304 -13.64 -37.05 1.45
N PRO A 305 -13.70 -35.78 1.00
CA PRO A 305 -12.57 -34.88 1.15
C PRO A 305 -12.25 -34.67 2.64
N GLN A 306 -11.00 -34.92 3.01
CA GLN A 306 -10.47 -34.75 4.35
C GLN A 306 -10.38 -33.27 4.69
N ARG A 307 -11.02 -32.86 5.77
CA ARG A 307 -11.07 -31.49 6.25
C ARG A 307 -9.73 -31.13 6.91
N VAL A 308 -9.05 -30.11 6.41
CA VAL A 308 -7.71 -29.74 6.87
C VAL A 308 -7.63 -28.34 7.45
N LEU A 309 -6.87 -28.20 8.52
CA LEU A 309 -6.43 -26.94 9.11
C LEU A 309 -5.05 -26.57 8.56
N ILE A 310 -4.83 -25.31 8.19
CA ILE A 310 -3.52 -24.83 7.74
C ILE A 310 -2.86 -24.07 8.90
N ALA A 311 -1.73 -24.57 9.37
CA ALA A 311 -0.98 -23.98 10.46
C ALA A 311 0.09 -23.01 9.93
N GLY A 312 -0.11 -21.74 10.25
CA GLY A 312 0.59 -20.57 9.71
C GLY A 312 -0.26 -19.84 8.67
N ALA A 313 -0.69 -18.63 8.97
CA ALA A 313 -1.48 -17.73 8.14
C ALA A 313 -0.62 -16.68 7.39
N GLY A 314 0.69 -16.89 7.33
CA GLY A 314 1.63 -16.07 6.57
C GLY A 314 1.71 -16.45 5.08
N GLN A 315 2.73 -15.97 4.36
CA GLN A 315 2.89 -16.19 2.91
C GLN A 315 2.90 -17.68 2.51
N ARG A 316 3.55 -18.54 3.29
CA ARG A 316 3.58 -19.99 3.01
C ARG A 316 2.23 -20.67 3.26
N GLY A 317 1.51 -20.22 4.28
CA GLY A 317 0.11 -20.58 4.54
C GLY A 317 -0.77 -20.24 3.36
N GLU A 318 -0.63 -19.01 2.87
CA GLU A 318 -1.33 -18.51 1.70
C GLU A 318 -1.02 -19.35 0.45
N LEU A 319 0.26 -19.65 0.19
CA LEU A 319 0.68 -20.50 -0.93
C LEU A 319 0.11 -21.92 -0.82
N THR A 320 0.05 -22.48 0.40
CA THR A 320 -0.55 -23.79 0.67
C THR A 320 -2.03 -23.79 0.34
N LEU A 321 -2.77 -22.78 0.80
CA LEU A 321 -4.19 -22.66 0.47
C LEU A 321 -4.41 -22.50 -1.03
N ARG A 322 -3.61 -21.67 -1.70
CA ARG A 322 -3.68 -21.51 -3.16
C ARG A 322 -3.38 -22.83 -3.88
N TRP A 323 -2.36 -23.57 -3.46
CA TRP A 323 -2.03 -24.88 -4.04
C TRP A 323 -3.17 -25.89 -3.88
N LEU A 324 -3.79 -25.95 -2.71
CA LEU A 324 -4.97 -26.80 -2.46
C LEU A 324 -6.16 -26.42 -3.34
N GLN A 325 -6.39 -25.13 -3.55
CA GLN A 325 -7.46 -24.63 -4.41
C GLN A 325 -7.19 -24.89 -5.90
N MET A 326 -5.93 -24.86 -6.33
CA MET A 326 -5.52 -25.15 -7.71
C MET A 326 -5.46 -26.64 -8.03
N ASN A 327 -5.34 -27.49 -7.00
CA ASN A 327 -5.32 -28.95 -7.15
C ASN A 327 -6.53 -29.58 -6.42
N PRO A 328 -7.77 -29.30 -6.86
CA PRO A 328 -8.98 -29.80 -6.22
C PRO A 328 -9.18 -31.32 -6.40
N GLU A 329 -8.36 -32.01 -7.21
CA GLU A 329 -8.34 -33.47 -7.22
C GLU A 329 -7.67 -34.06 -5.95
N GLY A 330 -6.90 -33.26 -5.22
CA GLY A 330 -6.31 -33.68 -3.94
C GLY A 330 -7.39 -33.81 -2.87
N SER A 331 -7.35 -34.90 -2.09
CA SER A 331 -8.37 -35.27 -1.09
C SER A 331 -8.53 -34.32 0.11
N TYR A 332 -8.14 -33.05 0.01
CA TYR A 332 -8.11 -32.09 1.12
C TYR A 332 -9.06 -30.91 0.90
N LYS A 333 -9.90 -30.63 1.91
CA LYS A 333 -10.75 -29.45 1.97
C LYS A 333 -10.24 -28.51 3.07
N PRO A 334 -9.68 -27.34 2.75
CA PRO A 334 -9.25 -26.38 3.76
C PRO A 334 -10.48 -25.84 4.51
N VAL A 335 -10.43 -25.87 5.85
CA VAL A 335 -11.51 -25.40 6.73
C VAL A 335 -11.15 -24.08 7.42
N GLY A 336 -9.87 -23.88 7.75
CA GLY A 336 -9.42 -22.72 8.51
C GLY A 336 -7.91 -22.61 8.56
N PHE A 337 -7.44 -21.45 9.00
CA PHE A 337 -6.07 -21.24 9.43
C PHE A 337 -5.96 -21.23 10.96
N VAL A 338 -4.77 -21.54 11.47
CA VAL A 338 -4.34 -21.24 12.83
C VAL A 338 -2.99 -20.54 12.78
N ASP A 339 -2.76 -19.55 13.64
CA ASP A 339 -1.51 -18.80 13.68
C ASP A 339 -1.05 -18.54 15.12
N GLU A 340 0.22 -18.19 15.31
CA GLU A 340 0.75 -17.79 16.61
C GLU A 340 0.29 -16.36 16.96
N ASP A 341 0.14 -15.50 15.94
CA ASP A 341 -0.25 -14.10 16.12
C ASP A 341 -1.76 -13.97 16.45
N PRO A 342 -2.14 -13.57 17.68
CA PRO A 342 -3.54 -13.39 18.06
C PRO A 342 -4.25 -12.30 17.25
N PHE A 343 -3.52 -11.36 16.65
CA PHE A 343 -4.11 -10.29 15.83
C PHE A 343 -4.64 -10.78 14.48
N LEU A 344 -4.32 -12.02 14.09
CA LEU A 344 -4.79 -12.64 12.85
C LEU A 344 -6.11 -13.39 13.03
N ILE A 345 -6.52 -13.70 14.26
CA ILE A 345 -7.78 -14.42 14.54
C ILE A 345 -8.98 -13.62 14.02
N GLY A 346 -9.92 -14.32 13.38
CA GLY A 346 -11.11 -13.74 12.76
C GLY A 346 -10.85 -13.04 11.41
N ARG A 347 -9.60 -13.05 10.92
CA ARG A 347 -9.28 -12.56 9.57
C ARG A 347 -9.50 -13.68 8.55
N GLU A 348 -9.81 -13.28 7.33
CA GLU A 348 -10.03 -14.22 6.23
C GLU A 348 -8.92 -14.12 5.19
N ILE A 349 -8.44 -15.27 4.71
CA ILE A 349 -7.42 -15.42 3.68
C ILE A 349 -8.01 -16.31 2.58
N HIS A 350 -8.21 -15.76 1.38
CA HIS A 350 -8.77 -16.47 0.22
C HIS A 350 -10.07 -17.27 0.47
N GLY A 351 -10.99 -16.75 1.29
CA GLY A 351 -12.26 -17.45 1.58
C GLY A 351 -12.25 -18.27 2.87
N ILE A 352 -11.11 -18.35 3.57
CA ILE A 352 -10.89 -19.22 4.71
C ILE A 352 -10.43 -18.40 5.93
N GLU A 353 -11.13 -18.55 7.05
CA GLU A 353 -10.90 -17.77 8.27
C GLU A 353 -9.72 -18.32 9.11
N VAL A 354 -9.03 -17.42 9.80
CA VAL A 354 -8.09 -17.77 10.89
C VAL A 354 -8.91 -18.02 12.16
N LEU A 355 -9.12 -19.28 12.47
CA LEU A 355 -10.08 -19.74 13.48
C LEU A 355 -9.59 -19.56 14.92
N GLY A 356 -8.28 -19.47 15.12
CA GLY A 356 -7.71 -19.34 16.46
C GLY A 356 -6.19 -19.48 16.47
N GLN A 357 -5.66 -19.61 17.69
CA GLN A 357 -4.23 -19.80 17.89
C GLN A 357 -3.81 -21.26 17.75
N ILE A 358 -2.52 -21.50 17.52
CA ILE A 358 -1.96 -22.86 17.39
C ILE A 358 -2.13 -23.72 18.65
N ASN A 359 -2.21 -23.11 19.83
CA ASN A 359 -2.49 -23.79 21.10
C ASN A 359 -3.98 -24.16 21.28
N GLN A 360 -4.88 -23.61 20.48
CA GLN A 360 -6.33 -23.89 20.51
C GLN A 360 -6.74 -24.94 19.48
N VAL A 361 -5.76 -25.56 18.80
CA VAL A 361 -6.01 -26.54 17.73
C VAL A 361 -6.91 -27.68 18.20
N LEU A 362 -6.76 -28.14 19.44
CA LEU A 362 -7.60 -29.20 20.04
C LEU A 362 -9.10 -28.85 20.01
N GLU A 363 -9.47 -27.66 20.51
CA GLU A 363 -10.86 -27.18 20.51
C GLU A 363 -11.40 -27.03 19.09
N LEU A 364 -10.55 -26.57 18.17
CA LEU A 364 -10.92 -26.36 16.77
C LEU A 364 -11.11 -27.68 16.00
N VAL A 365 -10.30 -28.70 16.29
CA VAL A 365 -10.40 -30.02 15.66
C VAL A 365 -11.76 -30.65 15.94
N GLU A 366 -12.22 -30.60 17.19
CA GLU A 366 -13.53 -31.12 17.58
C GLU A 366 -14.67 -30.27 17.01
N LYS A 367 -14.61 -28.94 17.21
CA LYS A 367 -15.67 -28.01 16.79
C LYS A 367 -15.90 -28.03 15.28
N TYR A 368 -14.84 -28.11 14.48
CA TYR A 368 -14.90 -28.03 13.03
C TYR A 368 -14.74 -29.37 12.31
N ARG A 369 -14.66 -30.49 13.05
CA ARG A 369 -14.47 -31.86 12.52
C ARG A 369 -13.31 -31.91 11.53
N ILE A 370 -12.11 -31.63 12.03
CA ILE A 370 -10.88 -31.59 11.23
C ILE A 370 -10.25 -32.98 11.22
N ASP A 371 -9.90 -33.46 10.02
CA ASP A 371 -9.27 -34.76 9.81
C ASP A 371 -7.73 -34.67 9.84
N GLY A 372 -7.17 -33.50 9.49
CA GLY A 372 -5.73 -33.30 9.48
C GLY A 372 -5.25 -31.86 9.55
N ILE A 373 -3.95 -31.67 9.83
CA ILE A 373 -3.30 -30.35 9.90
C ILE A 373 -2.11 -30.31 8.94
N LEU A 374 -2.05 -29.24 8.15
CA LEU A 374 -0.96 -28.93 7.23
C LEU A 374 -0.06 -27.85 7.83
N LEU A 375 1.17 -28.22 8.16
CA LEU A 375 2.19 -27.31 8.68
C LEU A 375 2.95 -26.66 7.52
N THR A 376 3.08 -25.33 7.59
CA THR A 376 3.69 -24.52 6.50
C THR A 376 5.01 -23.84 6.87
N LYS A 377 5.43 -23.94 8.13
CA LYS A 377 6.66 -23.33 8.66
C LYS A 377 7.70 -24.42 8.89
N ASP A 378 8.89 -24.30 8.30
CA ASP A 378 10.00 -25.23 8.54
C ASP A 378 10.65 -25.01 9.91
N ASP A 379 10.48 -23.82 10.48
CA ASP A 379 11.06 -23.37 11.76
C ASP A 379 10.24 -23.73 13.01
N TYR A 380 9.29 -24.65 12.92
CA TYR A 380 8.73 -25.20 14.16
C TYR A 380 9.84 -25.96 14.88
N THR A 381 10.38 -25.32 15.93
CA THR A 381 11.34 -25.94 16.85
C THR A 381 10.84 -27.35 17.16
N LYS A 382 11.70 -28.37 17.04
CA LYS A 382 11.36 -29.80 17.18
C LYS A 382 10.40 -30.09 18.35
N LYS A 383 10.53 -29.35 19.46
CA LYS A 383 9.64 -29.37 20.64
C LYS A 383 8.18 -28.96 20.38
N VAL A 384 7.93 -27.90 19.62
CA VAL A 384 6.57 -27.42 19.29
C VAL A 384 5.88 -28.42 18.37
N TYR A 385 6.60 -28.93 17.38
CA TYR A 385 6.14 -30.00 16.51
C TYR A 385 5.78 -31.26 17.31
N GLU A 386 6.65 -31.71 18.22
CA GLU A 386 6.41 -32.88 19.09
C GLU A 386 5.21 -32.69 20.04
N SER A 387 4.97 -31.46 20.54
CA SER A 387 3.79 -31.15 21.35
C SER A 387 2.50 -31.27 20.53
N ILE A 388 2.47 -30.61 19.37
CA ILE A 388 1.31 -30.63 18.45
C ILE A 388 1.05 -32.07 17.96
N LEU A 389 2.10 -32.85 17.69
CA LEU A 389 1.98 -34.27 17.31
C LEU A 389 1.34 -35.13 18.39
N LYS A 390 1.78 -34.98 19.63
CA LYS A 390 1.20 -35.74 20.76
C LYS A 390 -0.27 -35.41 20.96
N GLU A 391 -0.62 -34.13 20.88
CA GLU A 391 -2.00 -33.66 21.04
C GLU A 391 -2.90 -34.12 19.89
N CYS A 392 -2.43 -34.09 18.64
CA CYS A 392 -3.26 -34.50 17.49
C CYS A 392 -3.44 -36.02 17.37
N LEU A 393 -2.42 -36.81 17.73
CA LEU A 393 -2.49 -38.27 17.72
C LEU A 393 -3.55 -38.83 18.68
N GLN A 394 -3.80 -38.13 19.80
CA GLN A 394 -4.84 -38.53 20.77
C GLN A 394 -6.27 -38.43 20.20
N TRP A 395 -6.47 -37.62 19.16
CA TRP A 395 -7.78 -37.35 18.57
C TRP A 395 -7.97 -37.95 17.16
N GLY A 396 -7.01 -38.77 16.70
CA GLY A 396 -7.06 -39.39 15.38
C GLY A 396 -6.83 -38.42 14.21
N CYS A 397 -6.30 -37.22 14.50
CA CYS A 397 -5.96 -36.21 13.51
C CYS A 397 -4.52 -36.42 13.00
N TRP A 398 -4.34 -36.45 11.69
CA TRP A 398 -2.99 -36.58 11.10
C TRP A 398 -2.33 -35.22 10.90
N ILE A 399 -0.99 -35.19 10.91
CA ILE A 399 -0.21 -33.99 10.62
C ILE A 399 0.69 -34.26 9.43
N ARG A 400 0.70 -33.35 8.45
CA ARG A 400 1.66 -33.36 7.34
C ARG A 400 2.36 -32.01 7.24
N ILE A 401 3.62 -32.06 6.86
CA ILE A 401 4.43 -30.87 6.57
C ILE A 401 4.45 -30.71 5.05
N LEU A 402 4.09 -29.53 4.57
CA LEU A 402 4.21 -29.19 3.15
C LEU A 402 5.49 -28.40 2.96
N ARG A 403 6.45 -28.96 2.21
CA ARG A 403 7.70 -28.29 1.85
C ARG A 403 7.61 -27.74 0.44
N PHE A 404 7.99 -26.48 0.27
CA PHE A 404 8.10 -25.82 -1.02
C PHE A 404 9.58 -25.58 -1.29
N ASP A 405 10.19 -26.44 -2.09
CA ASP A 405 11.55 -26.25 -2.58
C ASP A 405 11.48 -25.44 -3.88
N PHE A 406 12.17 -24.29 -3.91
CA PHE A 406 12.25 -23.44 -5.09
C PHE A 406 13.61 -23.64 -5.74
N GLU A 407 13.67 -24.36 -6.86
CA GLU A 407 14.87 -24.42 -7.69
C GLU A 407 14.89 -23.22 -8.65
N LEU A 408 15.90 -22.37 -8.51
CA LEU A 408 16.20 -21.31 -9.47
C LEU A 408 17.00 -21.94 -10.61
N PHE A 409 16.37 -22.12 -11.78
CA PHE A 409 17.11 -22.37 -13.00
C PHE A 409 17.86 -21.08 -13.36
N GLN A 410 19.20 -21.13 -13.30
CA GLN A 410 20.11 -20.04 -13.65
C GLN A 410 20.11 -19.73 -15.14
#